data_AF-A0A7C7QEW3-F1
#
_entry.id   AF-A0A7C7QEW3-F1
#
_cell.length_a   1.000
_cell.length_b   1.000
_cell.length_c   1.000
_cell.angle_alpha   90.00
_cell.angle_beta   90.00
_cell.angle_gamma   90.00
#
_symmetry.space_group_name_H-M   'P 1'
#
loop_
_entity.id
_entity.type
_entity.pdbx_description
1 polymer ?
#
loop_
_entity_poly.entity_id
_entity_poly.type
_entity_poly.pdbx_seq_one_letter_code
_entity_poly.pdbx_strand_id
1 'polypeptide(L)' 'MPSFDVVSEVDMHEVTNAVDQANREVSTRFDFKGTHARFERAEAVITMYAEAEFQLQQMYDILQTRLNRRGVDIACLD' A
#
# COMPACT_ATOMS: atom_id res chain seq x y z
N MET A 1 28.63 16.86 -23.57
CA MET A 1 28.55 16.78 -22.10
C MET A 1 27.37 15.91 -21.77
N PRO A 2 27.52 14.84 -20.97
CA PRO A 2 26.38 14.06 -20.51
C PRO A 2 25.59 14.87 -19.47
N SER A 3 24.28 14.89 -19.60
CA SER A 3 23.30 15.41 -18.62
C SER A 3 22.34 14.29 -18.25
N PHE A 4 21.66 14.43 -17.12
CA PHE A 4 20.60 13.50 -16.67
C PHE A 4 19.48 14.30 -16.00
N ASP A 5 18.29 13.71 -15.97
CA ASP A 5 17.10 14.29 -15.35
C ASP A 5 16.85 13.68 -13.97
N VAL A 6 16.37 14.52 -13.03
CA VAL A 6 15.89 14.08 -11.72
C VAL A 6 14.37 14.01 -11.80
N VAL A 7 13.82 12.80 -11.73
CA VAL A 7 12.38 12.55 -11.80
C VAL A 7 11.91 11.80 -10.56
N SER A 8 10.67 12.08 -10.12
CA SER A 8 9.97 11.32 -9.09
C SER A 8 8.83 10.58 -9.77
N GLU A 9 9.15 9.40 -10.28
CA GLU A 9 8.20 8.52 -10.95
C GLU A 9 7.97 7.28 -10.10
N VAL A 10 6.69 6.94 -9.92
CA VAL A 10 6.28 5.74 -9.18
C VAL A 10 5.79 4.71 -10.19
N ASP A 11 6.33 3.49 -10.11
CA ASP A 11 5.86 2.38 -10.92
C ASP A 11 4.48 1.90 -10.42
N MET A 12 3.44 2.28 -11.16
CA MET A 12 2.05 1.93 -10.85
C MET A 12 1.77 0.42 -10.93
N HIS A 13 2.58 -0.36 -11.64
CA HIS A 13 2.47 -1.82 -11.66
C HIS A 13 2.95 -2.39 -10.32
N GLU A 14 4.07 -1.88 -9.81
CA GLU A 14 4.59 -2.28 -8.49
C GLU A 14 3.68 -1.83 -7.35
N VAL A 15 3.06 -0.65 -7.44
CA VAL A 15 2.01 -0.23 -6.50
C VAL A 15 0.84 -1.21 -6.50
N THR A 16 0.36 -1.63 -7.67
CA THR A 16 -0.72 -2.63 -7.78
C THR A 16 -0.32 -3.93 -7.07
N ASN A 17 0.89 -4.43 -7.37
CA ASN A 17 1.42 -5.66 -6.79
C ASN A 17 1.61 -5.57 -5.26
N ALA A 18 1.92 -4.38 -4.75
CA ALA A 18 2.04 -4.12 -3.31
C ALA A 18 0.67 -4.11 -2.62
N VAL A 19 -0.32 -3.44 -3.21
CA VAL A 19 -1.71 -3.39 -2.70
C VAL A 19 -2.33 -4.79 -2.67
N ASP A 20 -2.15 -5.58 -3.72
CA ASP A 20 -2.66 -6.96 -3.77
C ASP A 20 -2.04 -7.85 -2.69
N GLN A 21 -0.76 -7.66 -2.39
CA GLN A 21 -0.10 -8.37 -1.30
C GLN A 21 -0.57 -7.91 0.07
N ALA A 22 -0.79 -6.60 0.25
CA ALA A 22 -1.35 -6.07 1.48
C ALA A 22 -2.76 -6.65 1.75
N ASN A 23 -3.60 -6.76 0.71
CA ASN A 23 -4.90 -7.42 0.78
C ASN A 23 -4.79 -8.91 1.15
N ARG A 24 -3.83 -9.65 0.58
CA ARG A 24 -3.59 -11.05 0.96
C ARG A 24 -3.16 -11.17 2.42
N GLU A 25 -2.29 -10.29 2.90
CA GLU A 25 -1.84 -10.32 4.28
C GLU A 25 -2.99 -10.06 5.26
N VAL A 26 -3.78 -9.01 5.03
CA VAL A 26 -4.96 -8.69 5.85
C VAL A 26 -5.96 -9.85 5.88
N SER A 27 -6.22 -10.50 4.74
CA SER A 27 -7.13 -11.65 4.71
C SER A 27 -6.60 -12.90 5.43
N THR A 28 -5.28 -13.06 5.56
CA THR A 28 -4.68 -14.19 6.29
C THR A 28 -4.49 -13.94 7.78
N ARG A 29 -4.48 -12.68 8.21
CA ARG A 29 -4.27 -12.29 9.60
C ARG A 29 -5.52 -12.57 10.45
N PHE A 30 -5.33 -13.21 11.60
CA PHE A 30 -6.42 -13.62 12.47
C PHE A 30 -7.16 -12.45 13.11
N ASP A 31 -6.45 -11.37 13.41
CA ASP A 31 -6.98 -10.14 14.01
C ASP A 31 -7.88 -9.32 13.07
N PHE A 32 -7.76 -9.53 11.75
CA PHE A 32 -8.67 -8.97 10.74
C PHE A 32 -9.77 -9.96 10.33
N LYS A 33 -9.75 -11.20 10.86
CA LYS A 33 -10.72 -12.22 10.50
C LYS A 33 -12.12 -11.84 10.98
N GLY A 34 -13.06 -11.73 10.04
CA GLY A 34 -14.44 -11.31 10.32
C GLY A 34 -14.62 -9.79 10.32
N THR A 35 -13.56 -9.02 10.14
CA THR A 35 -13.64 -7.58 9.89
C THR A 35 -13.73 -7.34 8.38
N HIS A 36 -14.47 -6.32 7.94
CA HIS A 36 -14.53 -5.91 6.53
C HIS A 36 -13.27 -5.14 6.05
N ALA A 37 -12.09 -5.51 6.57
CA ALA A 37 -10.84 -4.83 6.29
C ALA A 37 -10.33 -5.12 4.87
N ARG A 38 -10.11 -4.06 4.06
CA ARG A 38 -9.63 -4.18 2.67
C ARG A 38 -8.95 -2.91 2.18
N PHE A 39 -8.03 -3.07 1.23
CA PHE A 39 -7.46 -2.00 0.42
C PHE A 39 -8.14 -1.97 -0.94
N GLU A 40 -8.57 -0.79 -1.37
CA GLU A 40 -9.13 -0.56 -2.70
C GLU A 40 -8.28 0.50 -3.41
N ARG A 41 -7.74 0.17 -4.59
CA ARG A 41 -6.99 1.14 -5.39
C ARG A 41 -7.82 1.61 -6.57
N ALA A 42 -7.97 2.92 -6.70
CA ALA A 42 -8.50 3.59 -7.87
C ALA A 42 -7.41 4.50 -8.44
N GLU A 43 -6.79 4.09 -9.55
CA GLU A 43 -5.70 4.82 -10.20
C GLU A 43 -4.55 5.14 -9.22
N ALA A 44 -4.40 6.40 -8.81
CA ALA A 44 -3.38 6.90 -7.89
C ALA A 44 -3.85 6.97 -6.43
N VAL A 45 -5.09 6.60 -6.13
CA VAL A 45 -5.67 6.69 -4.79
C VAL A 45 -5.84 5.29 -4.20
N ILE A 46 -5.36 5.09 -2.97
CA ILE A 46 -5.56 3.86 -2.19
C ILE A 46 -6.49 4.18 -1.02
N THR A 47 -7.67 3.56 -1.02
CA THR A 47 -8.65 3.68 0.07
C THR A 47 -8.54 2.48 1.00
N MET A 48 -8.40 2.74 2.30
CA MET A 48 -8.38 1.72 3.34
C MET A 48 -9.75 1.66 4.02
N TYR A 49 -10.32 0.47 4.13
CA TYR A 49 -11.53 0.23 4.89
C TYR A 49 -11.20 -0.64 6.08
N ALA A 50 -11.69 -0.26 7.27
CA ALA A 50 -11.63 -1.07 8.48
C ALA A 50 -12.77 -0.67 9.43
N GLU A 51 -13.04 -1.48 10.45
CA GLU A 51 -14.12 -1.24 11.41
C GLU A 51 -13.69 -0.34 12.58
N ALA A 52 -12.39 -0.23 12.82
CA ALA A 52 -11.84 0.58 13.89
C ALA A 52 -10.57 1.33 13.46
N GLU A 53 -10.31 2.47 14.08
CA GLU A 53 -9.15 3.32 13.77
C GLU A 53 -7.81 2.61 14.03
N PHE A 54 -7.72 1.81 15.09
CA PHE A 54 -6.50 1.03 15.38
C PHE A 54 -6.18 0.01 14.27
N GLN A 55 -7.19 -0.50 13.57
CA GLN A 55 -7.02 -1.42 12.44
C GLN A 55 -6.50 -0.68 11.23
N LEU A 56 -6.96 0.56 10.98
CA LEU A 56 -6.42 1.42 9.91
C LEU A 56 -4.94 1.69 10.12
N GLN A 57 -4.51 1.98 11.35
CA GLN A 57 -3.09 2.18 11.66
C GLN A 57 -2.25 0.94 11.31
N GLN A 58 -2.71 -0.25 11.70
CA GLN A 58 -2.02 -1.51 11.38
C GLN A 58 -2.02 -1.82 9.89
N MET A 59 -3.13 -1.52 9.19
CA MET A 59 -3.22 -1.65 7.74
C MET A 59 -2.25 -0.70 7.03
N TYR A 60 -2.12 0.53 7.51
CA TYR A 60 -1.19 1.51 6.97
C TYR A 60 0.26 1.04 7.07
N ASP A 61 0.65 0.46 8.21
CA ASP A 61 1.99 -0.12 8.41
C ASP A 61 2.25 -1.31 7.47
N ILE A 62 1.24 -2.16 7.27
CA ILE A 62 1.29 -3.27 6.30
C ILE A 62 1.51 -2.72 4.89
N LEU A 63 0.74 -1.71 4.47
CA LEU A 63 0.83 -1.11 3.14
C LEU A 63 2.22 -0.53 2.89
N GLN A 64 2.76 0.25 3.82
CA GLN A 64 4.12 0.80 3.73
C GLN A 64 5.18 -0.30 3.58
N THR A 65 5.07 -1.37 4.38
CA THR A 65 6.00 -2.50 4.32
C THR A 65 5.96 -3.20 2.95
N ARG A 66 4.77 -3.33 2.35
CA ARG A 66 4.60 -3.96 1.03
C ARG A 66 5.09 -3.08 -0.11
N LEU A 67 4.87 -1.76 -0.03
CA LEU A 67 5.39 -0.80 -1.01
C LEU A 67 6.92 -0.73 -0.99
N ASN A 68 7.52 -0.62 0.20
CA ASN A 68 8.98 -0.54 0.34
C ASN A 68 9.68 -1.82 -0.16
N ARG A 69 9.10 -3.00 0.11
CA ARG A 69 9.60 -4.28 -0.46
C ARG A 69 9.59 -4.35 -1.98
N ARG A 70 8.78 -3.52 -2.65
CA ARG A 70 8.74 -3.41 -4.12
C ARG A 70 9.59 -2.27 -4.66
N GLY A 71 10.33 -1.56 -3.80
CA GLY A 71 11.13 -0.40 -4.20
C GLY A 71 10.30 0.86 -4.44
N VAL A 72 9.05 0.89 -3.99
CA VAL A 72 8.24 2.12 -3.98
C VAL A 72 8.57 2.89 -2.70
N ASP A 73 9.05 4.12 -2.85
CA ASP A 73 9.34 5.00 -1.73
C ASP A 73 8.04 5.42 -1.04
N ILE A 74 7.95 5.20 0.27
CA ILE A 74 6.79 5.58 1.08
C ILE A 74 6.57 7.09 1.14
N ALA A 75 7.61 7.89 0.84
CA ALA A 75 7.50 9.35 0.75
C ALA A 75 6.57 9.82 -0.39
N CYS A 76 6.16 8.93 -1.30
CA CYS A 76 5.19 9.23 -2.34
C CYS A 76 3.72 9.15 -1.88
N LEU A 77 3.47 8.74 -0.63
CA LEU A 77 2.12 8.66 -0.05
C LEU A 77 1.75 10.03 0.57
N ASP A 78 0.58 10.55 0.20
CA ASP A 78 -0.04 11.78 0.72
C ASP A 78 -1.47 11.48 1.22
#